data_AF-A0A090S2J2-F1
#
_entry.id   AF-A0A090S2J2-F1
#
_cell.length_a   1.000
_cell.length_b   1.000
_cell.length_c   1.000
_cell.angle_alpha   90.00
_cell.angle_beta   90.00
_cell.angle_gamma   90.00
#
_symmetry.space_group_name_H-M   'P 1'
#
loop_
_entity.id
_entity.type
_entity.pdbx_description
1 polymer ?
#
loop_
_entity_poly.entity_id
_entity_poly.type
_entity_poly.pdbx_seq_one_letter_code
_entity_poly.pdbx_strand_id
1 'polypeptide(L)'
;MVVQQQSAYFRKPGTERKPGTAGFYNSAAFDKLAKEEGLYSKSINGDAFSNEAKQKVIDLIKEDLGQIDMVVYSLASPVRKLPETGELVRSSLKPIGETYTSTAVDTNSDKIIEASVEPATEEEIADTVTVMGGQDWELWINALSEAGVLADGCKTVAYSYIGTELTWPIYWKVH
;
A
#
# COMPACT_ATOMS: atom_id res chain seq x y z
N MET A 1 -20.11 1.73 -17.62
CA MET A 1 -19.27 1.22 -16.53
C MET A 1 -19.40 2.18 -15.38
N VAL A 2 -20.21 1.83 -14.37
CA VAL A 2 -20.34 2.67 -13.17
C VAL A 2 -19.12 2.34 -12.32
N VAL A 3 -18.19 3.29 -12.16
CA VAL A 3 -17.04 3.11 -11.27
C VAL A 3 -17.54 3.33 -9.85
N GLN A 4 -17.74 2.24 -9.10
CA GLN A 4 -17.99 2.29 -7.67
C GLN A 4 -16.66 2.00 -6.98
N GLN A 5 -16.19 2.90 -6.11
CA GLN A 5 -14.90 2.74 -5.43
C GLN A 5 -15.07 2.63 -3.93
N GLN A 6 -14.53 1.54 -3.38
CA GLN A 6 -14.18 1.44 -1.96
C GLN A 6 -12.66 1.44 -1.83
N SER A 7 -12.15 2.19 -0.86
CA SER A 7 -10.71 2.25 -0.59
C SER A 7 -10.40 2.12 0.89
N ALA A 8 -9.28 1.46 1.20
CA ALA A 8 -8.67 1.47 2.51
C ALA A 8 -7.33 2.23 2.43
N TYR A 9 -7.13 3.20 3.31
CA TYR A 9 -5.89 3.97 3.38
C TYR A 9 -5.57 4.38 4.82
N PHE A 10 -4.33 4.79 5.07
CA PHE A 10 -3.90 5.32 6.36
C PHE A 10 -3.40 6.76 6.21
N ARG A 11 -4.21 7.74 6.64
CA ARG A 11 -3.94 9.18 6.45
C ARG A 11 -4.35 9.99 7.68
N LYS A 12 -3.58 11.04 8.00
CA LYS A 12 -3.88 11.91 9.15
C LYS A 12 -4.84 13.03 8.71
N PRO A 13 -6.01 13.18 9.37
CA PRO A 13 -6.89 14.31 9.13
C PRO A 13 -6.23 15.62 9.57
N GLY A 14 -6.66 16.73 8.98
CA GLY A 14 -6.29 18.06 9.45
C GLY A 14 -6.96 18.36 10.79
N THR A 15 -6.27 19.13 11.63
CA THR A 15 -6.85 19.77 12.82
C THR A 15 -6.82 21.28 12.63
N GLU A 16 -7.47 22.02 13.53
CA GLU A 16 -7.43 23.49 13.54
C GLU A 16 -5.99 24.05 13.46
N ARG A 17 -5.03 23.35 14.09
CA ARG A 17 -3.64 23.82 14.23
C ARG A 17 -2.64 23.12 13.31
N LYS A 18 -3.04 22.08 12.58
CA LYS A 18 -2.12 21.28 11.77
C LYS A 18 -2.80 20.74 10.52
N PRO A 19 -2.28 21.06 9.32
CA PRO A 19 -2.73 20.42 8.10
C PRO A 19 -2.61 18.90 8.15
N GLY A 20 -3.55 18.22 7.53
CA GLY A 20 -3.53 16.78 7.33
C GLY A 20 -2.52 16.36 6.27
N THR A 21 -2.40 15.07 6.05
CA THR A 21 -1.59 14.54 4.94
C THR A 21 -2.26 14.80 3.60
N ALA A 22 -1.49 15.03 2.53
CA ALA A 22 -2.01 15.21 1.17
C ALA A 22 -3.05 14.13 0.78
N GLY A 23 -2.77 12.86 1.07
CA GLY A 23 -3.69 11.77 0.77
C GLY A 23 -5.06 11.85 1.48
N PHE A 24 -5.16 12.52 2.63
CA PHE A 24 -6.46 12.75 3.29
C PHE A 24 -7.32 13.70 2.44
N TYR A 25 -6.74 14.80 1.98
CA TYR A 25 -7.42 15.78 1.15
C TYR A 25 -7.75 15.23 -0.25
N ASN A 26 -6.87 14.40 -0.82
CA ASN A 26 -7.12 13.73 -2.08
C ASN A 26 -8.35 12.83 -2.00
N SER A 27 -8.49 12.02 -0.94
CA SER A 27 -9.67 11.17 -0.76
C SER A 27 -10.94 11.99 -0.53
N ALA A 28 -10.87 13.08 0.23
CA ALA A 28 -12.01 13.97 0.44
C ALA A 28 -12.45 14.65 -0.87
N ALA A 29 -11.51 15.08 -1.70
CA ALA A 29 -11.79 15.66 -3.00
C ALA A 29 -12.36 14.62 -3.98
N PHE A 30 -11.81 13.42 -4.00
CA PHE A 30 -12.34 12.31 -4.80
C PHE A 30 -13.79 12.00 -4.42
N ASP A 31 -14.07 11.84 -3.12
CA ASP A 31 -15.40 11.53 -2.61
C ASP A 31 -16.42 12.62 -2.99
N LYS A 32 -16.03 13.89 -2.87
CA LYS A 32 -16.85 15.03 -3.31
C LYS A 32 -17.19 14.93 -4.80
N LEU A 33 -16.17 14.78 -5.65
CA LEU A 33 -16.35 14.76 -7.10
C LEU A 33 -17.14 13.53 -7.56
N ALA A 34 -16.89 12.35 -6.98
CA ALA A 34 -17.63 11.14 -7.26
C ALA A 34 -19.12 11.30 -6.94
N LYS A 35 -19.45 11.92 -5.80
CA LYS A 35 -20.84 12.18 -5.39
C LYS A 35 -21.53 13.23 -6.25
N GLU A 36 -20.80 14.25 -6.71
CA GLU A 36 -21.33 15.23 -7.68
C GLU A 36 -21.76 14.57 -8.98
N GLU A 37 -21.07 13.49 -9.39
CA GLU A 37 -21.42 12.65 -10.55
C GLU A 37 -22.40 11.50 -10.23
N GLY A 38 -22.92 11.42 -9.00
CA GLY A 38 -23.84 10.36 -8.58
C GLY A 38 -23.20 8.96 -8.47
N LEU A 39 -21.88 8.89 -8.36
CA LEU A 39 -21.14 7.65 -8.19
C LEU A 39 -20.99 7.26 -6.71
N TYR A 40 -21.00 5.95 -6.45
CA TYR A 40 -20.74 5.42 -5.12
C TYR A 40 -19.25 5.57 -4.76
N SER A 41 -19.01 6.22 -3.62
CA SER A 41 -17.68 6.38 -3.03
C SER A 41 -17.77 6.20 -1.52
N LYS A 42 -16.98 5.27 -0.98
CA LYS A 42 -16.74 5.12 0.46
C LYS A 42 -15.27 4.83 0.72
N SER A 43 -14.82 5.21 1.91
CA SER A 43 -13.42 5.11 2.31
C SER A 43 -13.30 4.69 3.76
N ILE A 44 -12.39 3.76 4.02
CA ILE A 44 -12.02 3.33 5.37
C ILE A 44 -10.61 3.85 5.66
N ASN A 45 -10.50 4.74 6.65
CA ASN A 45 -9.22 5.26 7.10
C ASN A 45 -8.71 4.41 8.29
N GLY A 46 -7.70 3.58 8.05
CA GLY A 46 -7.19 2.63 9.04
C GLY A 46 -5.97 1.86 8.55
N ASP A 47 -5.44 0.99 9.41
CA ASP A 47 -4.35 0.09 9.06
C ASP A 47 -4.87 -1.07 8.20
N ALA A 48 -4.58 -1.06 6.90
CA ALA A 48 -5.04 -2.08 5.96
C ALA A 48 -4.44 -3.48 6.24
N PHE A 49 -3.33 -3.57 6.99
CA PHE A 49 -2.77 -4.86 7.40
C PHE A 49 -3.63 -5.56 8.47
N SER A 50 -4.44 -4.80 9.21
CA SER A 50 -5.22 -5.32 10.34
C SER A 50 -6.41 -6.19 9.89
N ASN A 51 -6.78 -7.16 10.74
CA ASN A 51 -7.98 -7.98 10.54
C ASN A 51 -9.26 -7.11 10.66
N GLU A 52 -9.22 -6.08 11.50
CA GLU A 52 -10.33 -5.14 11.67
C GLU A 52 -10.61 -4.32 10.40
N ALA A 53 -9.58 -3.93 9.66
CA ALA A 53 -9.77 -3.24 8.38
C ALA A 53 -10.43 -4.16 7.34
N LYS A 54 -9.98 -5.41 7.26
CA LYS A 54 -10.55 -6.44 6.37
C LYS A 54 -12.02 -6.67 6.70
N GLN A 55 -12.36 -6.84 7.97
CA GLN A 55 -13.74 -7.02 8.41
C GLN A 55 -14.63 -5.80 8.08
N LYS A 56 -14.16 -4.58 8.35
CA LYS A 56 -14.91 -3.36 8.01
C LYS A 56 -15.18 -3.22 6.52
N VAL A 57 -14.22 -3.59 5.67
CA VAL A 57 -14.42 -3.59 4.22
C VAL A 57 -15.45 -4.65 3.83
N ILE A 58 -15.34 -5.87 4.36
CA ILE A 58 -16.31 -6.95 4.11
C ILE A 58 -17.74 -6.51 4.47
N ASP A 59 -17.91 -5.93 5.65
CA ASP A 59 -19.23 -5.47 6.14
C ASP A 59 -19.81 -4.40 5.22
N LEU A 60 -18.97 -3.44 4.80
CA LEU A 60 -19.38 -2.36 3.91
C LEU A 60 -19.71 -2.84 2.50
N ILE A 61 -18.96 -3.82 1.96
CA ILE A 61 -19.29 -4.44 0.68
C ILE A 61 -20.66 -5.14 0.79
N LYS A 62 -20.91 -5.90 1.86
CA LYS A 62 -22.19 -6.58 2.07
C LYS A 62 -23.36 -5.62 2.21
N GLU A 63 -23.16 -4.51 2.91
CA GLU A 63 -24.20 -3.49 3.12
C GLU A 63 -24.57 -2.79 1.81
N ASP A 64 -23.57 -2.37 1.03
CA ASP A 64 -23.80 -1.42 -0.06
C ASP A 64 -23.78 -2.05 -1.46
N LEU A 65 -22.87 -3.01 -1.69
CA LEU A 65 -22.54 -3.50 -3.05
C LEU A 65 -22.92 -4.97 -3.29
N GLY A 66 -23.08 -5.75 -2.22
CA GLY A 66 -23.21 -7.20 -2.24
C GLY A 66 -21.90 -7.91 -2.57
N GLN A 67 -21.35 -7.66 -3.76
CA GLN A 67 -20.08 -8.22 -4.23
C GLN A 67 -19.26 -7.19 -5.01
N ILE A 68 -17.95 -7.43 -5.13
CA ILE A 68 -17.02 -6.66 -5.96
C ILE A 68 -16.39 -7.54 -7.04
N ASP A 69 -16.07 -6.94 -8.19
CA ASP A 69 -15.50 -7.59 -9.36
C ASP A 69 -14.02 -7.24 -9.61
N MET A 70 -13.46 -6.30 -8.85
CA MET A 70 -12.06 -5.92 -8.95
C MET A 70 -11.45 -5.51 -7.60
N VAL A 71 -10.28 -6.06 -7.29
CA VAL A 71 -9.46 -5.69 -6.12
C VAL A 71 -8.10 -5.17 -6.58
N VAL A 72 -7.83 -3.88 -6.33
CA VAL A 72 -6.53 -3.25 -6.62
C VAL A 72 -5.71 -3.15 -5.34
N TYR A 73 -4.62 -3.93 -5.26
CA TYR A 73 -3.67 -3.90 -4.15
C TYR A 73 -2.52 -2.93 -4.47
N SER A 74 -2.65 -1.68 -4.01
CA SER A 74 -1.71 -0.58 -4.25
C SER A 74 -1.13 -0.04 -2.94
N LEU A 75 -0.85 -0.92 -1.99
CA LEU A 75 -0.31 -0.55 -0.68
C LEU A 75 1.21 -0.32 -0.78
N ALA A 76 1.65 0.86 -0.38
CA ALA A 76 3.06 1.15 -0.13
C ALA A 76 3.23 1.65 1.30
N SER A 77 3.88 0.83 2.14
CA SER A 77 4.13 1.15 3.55
C SER A 77 5.53 0.69 3.94
N PRO A 78 6.32 1.52 4.64
CA PRO A 78 7.62 1.09 5.16
C PRO A 78 7.49 0.18 6.40
N VAL A 79 6.26 -0.08 6.85
CA VAL A 79 5.98 -0.78 8.10
C VAL A 79 4.70 -1.61 7.98
N ARG A 80 4.71 -2.80 8.57
CA ARG A 80 3.54 -3.67 8.73
C ARG A 80 3.40 -4.03 10.20
N LYS A 81 2.21 -3.82 10.76
CA LYS A 81 1.85 -4.43 12.04
C LYS A 81 1.24 -5.79 11.75
N LEU A 82 1.85 -6.87 12.22
CA LEU A 82 1.36 -8.23 11.99
C LEU A 82 0.01 -8.40 12.70
N PRO A 83 -1.05 -8.87 12.01
CA PRO A 83 -2.40 -8.90 12.56
C PRO A 83 -2.54 -9.87 13.74
N GLU A 84 -1.81 -10.99 13.73
CA GLU A 84 -1.93 -12.04 14.76
C GLU A 84 -1.07 -11.78 16.00
N THR A 85 0.15 -11.26 15.80
CA THR A 85 1.12 -11.06 16.91
C THR A 85 1.17 -9.63 17.42
N GLY A 86 0.71 -8.66 16.61
CA GLY A 86 0.82 -7.23 16.90
C GLY A 86 2.25 -6.67 16.74
N GLU A 87 3.21 -7.49 16.33
CA GLU A 87 4.60 -7.10 16.07
C GLU A 87 4.69 -6.08 14.94
N LEU A 88 5.62 -5.13 15.05
CA LEU A 88 5.81 -4.06 14.08
C LEU A 88 7.08 -4.32 13.26
N VAL A 89 6.90 -4.78 12.02
CA VAL A 89 7.98 -5.14 11.08
C VAL A 89 8.24 -4.00 10.10
N ARG A 90 9.50 -3.77 9.71
CA ARG A 90 9.90 -2.64 8.85
C ARG A 90 10.67 -3.09 7.63
N SER A 91 10.31 -2.58 6.46
CA SER A 91 11.08 -2.83 5.24
C SER A 91 12.35 -1.98 5.22
N SER A 92 13.40 -2.51 4.60
CA SER A 92 14.64 -1.79 4.30
C SER A 92 14.78 -1.58 2.79
N LEU A 93 15.29 -0.41 2.40
CA LEU A 93 15.66 -0.13 1.00
C LEU A 93 17.18 -0.21 0.89
N LYS A 94 17.68 -1.45 0.86
CA LYS A 94 19.11 -1.77 0.83
C LYS A 94 19.41 -2.81 -0.25
N PRO A 95 20.60 -2.79 -0.87
CA PRO A 95 21.02 -3.84 -1.77
C PRO A 95 21.26 -5.16 -1.03
N ILE A 96 21.34 -6.26 -1.78
CA ILE A 96 21.78 -7.56 -1.26
C ILE A 96 23.21 -7.81 -1.76
N GLY A 97 24.08 -8.28 -0.86
CA GLY A 97 25.48 -8.61 -1.19
C GLY A 97 26.42 -7.42 -0.99
N GLU A 98 26.50 -6.51 -1.95
CA GLU A 98 27.50 -5.43 -1.97
C GLU A 98 26.92 -4.02 -1.81
N THR A 99 27.73 -3.10 -1.29
CA THR A 99 27.36 -1.68 -1.13
C THR A 99 27.03 -1.07 -2.49
N TYR A 100 25.88 -0.43 -2.59
CA TYR A 100 25.45 0.27 -3.79
C TYR A 100 25.76 1.75 -3.68
N THR A 101 26.56 2.29 -4.61
CA THR A 101 26.90 3.72 -4.69
C THR A 101 26.42 4.30 -6.01
N SER A 102 25.74 5.45 -5.95
CA SER A 102 25.24 6.12 -7.15
C SER A 102 25.14 7.64 -7.01
N THR A 103 25.10 8.31 -8.16
CA THR A 103 24.81 9.73 -8.25
C THR A 103 23.35 10.00 -7.91
N ALA A 104 23.10 10.95 -7.02
CA ALA A 104 21.77 11.38 -6.59
C ALA A 104 21.66 12.91 -6.60
N VAL A 105 20.43 13.41 -6.47
CA VAL A 105 20.15 14.85 -6.36
C VAL A 105 19.66 15.14 -4.94
N ASP A 106 20.32 16.05 -4.25
CA ASP A 106 19.81 16.62 -3.00
C ASP A 106 18.78 17.73 -3.33
N THR A 107 17.52 17.46 -3.04
CA THR A 107 16.39 18.35 -3.35
C THR A 107 16.33 19.60 -2.48
N ASN A 108 17.11 19.71 -1.41
CA ASN A 108 17.17 20.93 -0.60
C ASN A 108 18.21 21.92 -1.13
N SER A 109 19.28 21.42 -1.77
CA SER A 109 20.41 22.24 -2.21
C SER A 109 20.60 22.30 -3.72
N ASP A 110 19.78 21.57 -4.49
CA ASP A 110 19.84 21.44 -5.94
C ASP A 110 21.21 20.98 -6.46
N LYS A 111 21.89 20.14 -5.66
CA LYS A 111 23.24 19.65 -5.95
C LYS A 111 23.23 18.16 -6.29
N ILE A 112 24.14 17.82 -7.21
CA ILE A 112 24.54 16.45 -7.44
C ILE A 112 25.40 15.97 -6.27
N ILE A 113 25.03 14.84 -5.70
CA ILE A 113 25.76 14.17 -4.62
C ILE A 113 26.04 12.72 -5.01
N GLU A 114 26.92 12.08 -4.25
CA GLU A 114 27.09 10.64 -4.26
C GLU A 114 26.43 10.06 -3.00
N ALA A 115 25.65 9.00 -3.16
CA ALA A 115 24.97 8.30 -2.08
C ALA A 115 25.33 6.83 -2.11
N SER A 116 25.71 6.30 -0.95
CA SER A 116 26.03 4.88 -0.74
C SER A 116 25.02 4.25 0.21
N VAL A 117 24.62 3.02 -0.09
CA VAL A 117 23.69 2.22 0.72
C VAL A 117 24.33 0.88 1.01
N GLU A 118 24.47 0.56 2.29
CA GLU A 118 25.05 -0.72 2.74
C GLU A 118 24.10 -1.90 2.52
N PRO A 119 24.63 -3.12 2.33
CA PRO A 119 23.83 -4.32 2.17
C PRO A 119 22.83 -4.57 3.30
N ALA A 120 21.71 -5.17 2.95
CA ALA A 120 20.72 -5.68 3.89
C ALA A 120 21.28 -6.90 4.63
N THR A 121 20.93 -7.03 5.92
CA THR A 121 21.07 -8.30 6.64
C THR A 121 19.98 -9.29 6.21
N GLU A 122 20.15 -10.58 6.50
CA GLU A 122 19.11 -11.60 6.24
C GLU A 122 17.77 -11.27 6.92
N GLU A 123 17.82 -10.68 8.12
CA GLU A 123 16.63 -10.21 8.84
C GLU A 123 15.96 -9.05 8.09
N GLU A 124 16.73 -8.06 7.63
CA GLU A 124 16.21 -6.93 6.86
C GLU A 124 15.59 -7.37 5.53
N ILE A 125 16.13 -8.42 4.89
CA ILE A 125 15.56 -9.03 3.69
C ILE A 125 14.21 -9.70 4.02
N ALA A 126 14.19 -10.56 5.05
CA ALA A 126 12.97 -11.25 5.47
C ALA A 126 11.86 -10.29 5.90
N ASP A 127 12.20 -9.24 6.63
CA ASP A 127 11.28 -8.18 7.05
C ASP A 127 10.73 -7.40 5.86
N THR A 128 11.57 -7.10 4.87
CA THR A 128 11.15 -6.42 3.64
C THR A 128 10.15 -7.27 2.84
N VAL A 129 10.41 -8.58 2.71
CA VAL A 129 9.46 -9.52 2.10
C VAL A 129 8.17 -9.60 2.92
N THR A 130 8.26 -9.57 4.25
CA THR A 130 7.09 -9.61 5.15
C THR A 130 6.21 -8.36 5.00
N VAL A 131 6.80 -7.19 4.80
CA VAL A 131 6.07 -5.91 4.68
C VAL A 131 5.56 -5.69 3.25
N MET A 132 6.41 -5.90 2.23
CA MET A 132 6.15 -5.50 0.84
C MET A 132 5.88 -6.68 -0.11
N GLY A 133 5.99 -7.92 0.36
CA GLY A 133 5.63 -9.11 -0.40
C GLY A 133 4.12 -9.32 -0.52
N GLY A 134 3.75 -10.48 -1.07
CA GLY A 134 2.35 -10.82 -1.40
C GLY A 134 1.48 -11.25 -0.22
N GLN A 135 2.05 -11.47 0.97
CA GLN A 135 1.34 -12.12 2.09
C GLN A 135 0.05 -11.38 2.49
N ASP A 136 0.09 -10.06 2.67
CA ASP A 136 -1.12 -9.32 3.06
C ASP A 136 -2.15 -9.26 1.92
N TRP A 137 -1.70 -9.20 0.67
CA TRP A 137 -2.58 -9.29 -0.49
C TRP A 137 -3.33 -10.61 -0.52
N GLU A 138 -2.64 -11.74 -0.29
CA GLU A 138 -3.28 -13.05 -0.16
C GLU A 138 -4.29 -13.08 1.00
N LEU A 139 -3.96 -12.51 2.16
CA LEU A 139 -4.89 -12.42 3.29
C LEU A 139 -6.16 -11.62 2.93
N TRP A 140 -6.03 -10.53 2.17
CA TRP A 140 -7.20 -9.77 1.68
C TRP A 140 -8.08 -10.59 0.76
N ILE A 141 -7.50 -11.25 -0.24
CA ILE A 141 -8.26 -12.04 -1.22
C ILE A 141 -8.94 -13.23 -0.54
N ASN A 142 -8.24 -13.92 0.37
CA ASN A 142 -8.81 -15.03 1.12
C ASN A 142 -9.98 -14.57 2.00
N ALA A 143 -9.82 -13.50 2.78
CA ALA A 143 -10.88 -12.99 3.64
C ALA A 143 -12.13 -12.54 2.86
N LEU A 144 -11.93 -11.86 1.71
CA LEU A 144 -13.03 -11.43 0.84
C LEU A 144 -13.73 -12.62 0.18
N SER A 145 -12.97 -13.64 -0.26
CA SER A 145 -13.50 -14.86 -0.84
C SER A 145 -14.30 -15.68 0.18
N GLU A 146 -13.74 -15.90 1.37
CA GLU A 146 -14.41 -16.62 2.46
C GLU A 146 -15.69 -15.92 2.91
N ALA A 147 -15.73 -14.58 2.86
CA ALA A 147 -16.91 -13.81 3.16
C ALA A 147 -17.98 -13.80 2.05
N GLY A 148 -17.68 -14.37 0.87
CA GLY A 148 -18.57 -14.44 -0.29
C GLY A 148 -18.78 -13.12 -1.02
N VAL A 149 -17.89 -12.14 -0.82
CA VAL A 149 -18.04 -10.78 -1.36
C VAL A 149 -17.28 -10.54 -2.67
N LEU A 150 -16.64 -11.56 -3.23
CA LEU A 150 -16.05 -11.52 -4.57
C LEU A 150 -17.03 -12.09 -5.59
N ALA A 151 -17.30 -11.35 -6.65
CA ALA A 151 -18.16 -11.77 -7.75
C ALA A 151 -17.48 -12.83 -8.63
N ASP A 152 -18.28 -13.61 -9.37
CA ASP A 152 -17.77 -14.55 -10.36
C ASP A 152 -16.92 -13.82 -11.42
N GLY A 153 -15.70 -14.30 -11.63
CA GLY A 153 -14.75 -13.68 -12.54
C GLY A 153 -14.05 -12.43 -11.99
N CYS A 154 -14.15 -12.16 -10.67
CA CYS A 154 -13.45 -11.08 -10.00
C CYS A 154 -11.95 -11.10 -10.33
N LYS A 155 -11.40 -9.93 -10.66
CA LYS A 155 -9.98 -9.75 -10.96
C LYS A 155 -9.26 -9.10 -9.81
N THR A 156 -7.99 -9.43 -9.62
CA THR A 156 -7.13 -8.70 -8.70
C THR A 156 -5.77 -8.41 -9.31
N VAL A 157 -5.20 -7.26 -8.95
CA VAL A 157 -3.88 -6.81 -9.40
C VAL A 157 -3.13 -6.18 -8.23
N ALA A 158 -1.85 -6.52 -8.10
CA ALA A 158 -0.92 -5.85 -7.21
C ALA A 158 0.11 -5.07 -8.04
N TYR A 159 0.42 -3.85 -7.62
CA TYR A 159 1.43 -3.04 -8.30
C TYR A 159 2.84 -3.43 -7.85
N SER A 160 3.77 -3.45 -8.82
CA SER A 160 5.19 -3.73 -8.60
C SER A 160 6.03 -2.83 -9.49
N TYR A 161 7.34 -2.84 -9.29
CA TYR A 161 8.30 -1.99 -9.99
C TYR A 161 9.62 -2.73 -10.21
N ILE A 162 10.09 -2.75 -11.46
CA ILE A 162 11.39 -3.32 -11.85
C ILE A 162 12.47 -2.23 -11.95
N GLY A 163 12.10 -1.10 -12.58
CA GLY A 163 12.99 0.02 -12.81
C GLY A 163 14.06 -0.21 -13.87
N THR A 164 15.08 0.63 -13.81
CA THR A 164 16.21 0.65 -14.75
C THR A 164 17.44 -0.02 -14.13
N GLU A 165 18.46 -0.29 -14.95
CA GLU A 165 19.71 -0.91 -14.50
C GLU A 165 20.38 -0.14 -13.36
N LEU A 166 20.23 1.18 -13.35
CA LEU A 166 20.73 2.05 -12.29
C LEU A 166 20.10 1.68 -10.93
N THR A 167 18.82 1.36 -10.91
CA THR A 167 18.06 1.10 -9.68
C THR A 167 18.00 -0.38 -9.29
N TRP A 168 18.48 -1.28 -10.15
CA TRP A 168 18.40 -2.73 -9.92
C TRP A 168 19.02 -3.22 -8.62
N PRO A 169 20.17 -2.69 -8.14
CA PRO A 169 20.75 -3.15 -6.88
C PRO A 169 19.82 -2.95 -5.67
N ILE A 170 18.90 -1.98 -5.73
CA ILE A 170 17.92 -1.73 -4.65
C ILE A 170 16.58 -2.41 -4.93
N TYR A 171 16.13 -2.47 -6.19
CA TYR A 171 14.74 -2.81 -6.54
C TYR A 171 14.53 -4.19 -7.19
N TRP A 172 15.56 -4.85 -7.72
CA TRP A 172 15.34 -6.05 -8.55
C TRP A 172 16.38 -7.16 -8.42
N LYS A 173 17.67 -6.86 -8.61
CA LYS A 173 18.69 -7.92 -8.71
C LYS A 173 19.19 -8.35 -7.34
N VAL A 174 19.14 -9.66 -7.12
CA VAL A 174 19.87 -10.37 -6.07
C VAL A 174 21.10 -10.98 -6.76
N HIS A 175 22.29 -10.56 -6.38
CA HIS A 175 23.54 -11.15 -6.85
C HIS A 175 24.07 -12.15 -5.83
#